data_AF-X1EZ69-F1
#
_entry.id   AF-X1EZ69-F1
#
_cell.length_a   1.000
_cell.length_b   1.000
_cell.length_c   1.000
_cell.angle_alpha   90.00
_cell.angle_beta   90.00
_cell.angle_gamma   90.00
#
_symmetry.space_group_name_H-M   'P 1'
#
loop_
_entity.id
_entity.type
_entity.pdbx_description
1 polymer ?
#
loop_
_entity_poly.entity_id
_entity_poly.type
_entity_poly.pdbx_seq_one_letter_code
_entity_poly.pdbx_strand_id
1 'polypeptide(L)'
;DGSTDGTLEVLKKMKKEHQSLSVYDWTENQGKRWGMAAGFVSSKSDIVIQLDSDSYIDPKTLRDLVAPFKNEKVSAVCAYGEPKNADSNVITRMQAAYYFMSFRILKAAESSFDTVFCCSGCCSAYRKKDVMPIIYDWLA
;
A
#
# COMPACT_ATOMS: atom_id res chain seq x y z
N ASP A 1 -3.81 -13.23 6.62
CA ASP A 1 -4.98 -12.77 7.40
C ASP A 1 -6.08 -13.85 7.48
N GLY A 2 -5.72 -15.12 7.71
CA GLY A 2 -6.71 -16.19 7.93
C GLY A 2 -7.71 -16.45 6.80
N SER A 3 -7.33 -16.31 5.54
CA SER A 3 -8.23 -16.53 4.39
C SER A 3 -8.72 -17.99 4.30
N THR A 4 -10.02 -18.19 4.07
CA THR A 4 -10.67 -19.52 4.01
C THR A 4 -11.04 -19.97 2.60
N ASP A 5 -10.70 -19.19 1.58
CA ASP A 5 -11.13 -19.37 0.18
C ASP A 5 -10.06 -20.02 -0.73
N GLY A 6 -9.01 -20.59 -0.12
CA GLY A 6 -7.89 -21.19 -0.85
C GLY A 6 -6.77 -20.21 -1.23
N THR A 7 -6.86 -18.93 -0.85
CA THR A 7 -5.80 -17.93 -1.09
C THR A 7 -4.42 -18.42 -0.62
N LEU A 8 -4.34 -19.06 0.54
CA LEU A 8 -3.08 -19.59 1.08
C LEU A 8 -2.41 -20.61 0.15
N GLU A 9 -3.19 -21.51 -0.44
CA GLU A 9 -2.67 -22.56 -1.31
C GLU A 9 -2.12 -21.98 -2.63
N VAL A 10 -2.79 -20.94 -3.16
CA VAL A 10 -2.27 -20.16 -4.30
C VAL A 10 -0.95 -19.49 -3.94
N LEU A 11 -0.86 -18.82 -2.78
CA LEU A 11 0.37 -18.16 -2.33
C LEU A 11 1.52 -19.15 -2.11
N LYS A 12 1.25 -20.34 -1.55
CA LYS A 12 2.25 -21.42 -1.41
C LYS A 12 2.75 -21.93 -2.76
N LYS A 13 1.88 -22.03 -3.76
CA LYS A 13 2.29 -22.37 -5.13
C LYS A 13 3.15 -21.28 -5.73
N MET A 14 2.72 -20.01 -5.66
CA MET A 14 3.49 -18.87 -6.16
C MET A 14 4.87 -18.76 -5.50
N LYS A 15 4.99 -19.10 -4.22
CA LYS A 15 6.27 -19.11 -3.50
C LYS A 15 7.29 -20.08 -4.11
N LYS A 16 6.84 -21.19 -4.74
CA LYS A 16 7.75 -22.12 -5.44
C LYS A 16 8.33 -21.50 -6.71
N GLU A 17 7.57 -20.62 -7.35
CA GLU A 17 7.94 -19.93 -8.60
C GLU A 17 8.73 -18.63 -8.32
N HIS A 18 8.45 -17.98 -7.18
CA HIS A 18 9.05 -16.70 -6.78
C HIS A 18 9.79 -16.84 -5.45
N GLN A 19 11.10 -17.11 -5.50
CA GLN A 19 11.95 -17.31 -4.31
C GLN A 19 12.02 -16.08 -3.38
N SER A 20 11.79 -14.88 -3.91
CA SER A 20 11.72 -13.64 -3.12
C SER A 20 10.39 -13.45 -2.39
N LEU A 21 9.37 -14.26 -2.67
CA LEU A 21 8.06 -14.17 -2.03
C LEU A 21 8.11 -14.78 -0.62
N SER A 22 7.82 -13.95 0.37
CA SER A 22 7.57 -14.39 1.74
C SER A 22 6.06 -14.42 1.99
N VAL A 23 5.56 -15.54 2.50
CA VAL A 23 4.15 -15.73 2.84
C VAL A 23 4.06 -15.87 4.35
N TYR A 24 3.26 -15.02 4.98
CA TYR A 24 2.97 -15.04 6.40
C TYR A 24 1.55 -15.56 6.58
N ASP A 25 1.46 -16.83 7.00
CA ASP A 25 0.21 -17.50 7.28
C ASP A 25 -0.14 -17.34 8.76
N TRP A 26 -1.41 -17.08 9.03
CA TRP A 26 -1.92 -16.89 10.38
C TRP A 26 -3.08 -17.82 10.62
N THR A 27 -3.08 -18.44 11.80
CA THR A 27 -4.14 -19.35 12.25
C THR A 27 -5.47 -18.64 12.47
N GLU A 28 -5.44 -17.35 12.82
CA GLU A 28 -6.61 -16.53 13.07
C GLU A 28 -6.51 -15.21 12.30
N ASN A 29 -7.66 -14.65 11.91
CA ASN A 29 -7.73 -13.32 11.30
C ASN A 29 -7.42 -12.26 12.37
N GLN A 30 -6.33 -11.50 12.17
CA GLN A 30 -5.96 -10.38 13.04
C GLN A 30 -6.27 -9.03 12.38
N GLY A 31 -6.70 -9.06 11.13
CA GLY A 31 -7.06 -7.89 10.34
C GLY A 31 -5.88 -7.21 9.65
N LYS A 32 -6.21 -6.28 8.76
CA LYS A 32 -5.26 -5.59 7.87
C LYS A 32 -4.11 -4.90 8.60
N ARG A 33 -4.38 -4.27 9.76
CA ARG A 33 -3.37 -3.49 10.51
C ARG A 33 -2.22 -4.36 11.00
N TRP A 34 -2.55 -5.50 11.61
CA TRP A 34 -1.55 -6.49 11.99
C TRP A 34 -0.76 -6.98 10.76
N GLY A 35 -1.43 -7.13 9.61
CA GLY A 35 -0.81 -7.69 8.40
C GLY A 35 0.23 -6.73 7.82
N MET A 36 -0.14 -5.44 7.79
CA MET A 36 0.78 -4.35 7.48
C MET A 36 1.94 -4.33 8.47
N ALA A 37 1.67 -4.44 9.77
CA ALA A 37 2.73 -4.41 10.78
C ALA A 37 3.73 -5.57 10.64
N ALA A 38 3.24 -6.80 10.41
CA ALA A 38 4.09 -7.95 10.13
C ALA A 38 4.97 -7.74 8.89
N GLY A 39 4.43 -7.11 7.83
CA GLY A 39 5.20 -6.70 6.66
C GLY A 39 6.32 -5.73 6.98
N PHE A 40 6.06 -4.71 7.82
CA PHE A 40 7.08 -3.76 8.26
C PHE A 40 8.17 -4.42 9.10
N VAL A 41 7.79 -5.20 10.10
CA VAL A 41 8.72 -5.89 11.01
C VAL A 41 9.63 -6.83 10.22
N SER A 42 9.07 -7.62 9.30
CA SER A 42 9.82 -8.61 8.53
C SER A 42 10.64 -8.06 7.37
N SER A 43 10.29 -6.86 6.85
CA SER A 43 11.03 -6.26 5.73
C SER A 43 12.48 -5.96 6.11
N LYS A 44 13.42 -6.24 5.21
CA LYS A 44 14.84 -5.87 5.35
C LYS A 44 15.19 -4.56 4.65
N SER A 45 14.22 -3.95 3.99
CA SER A 45 14.41 -2.73 3.19
C SER A 45 14.18 -1.47 4.02
N ASP A 46 14.91 -0.41 3.68
CA ASP A 46 14.73 0.92 4.29
C ASP A 46 13.39 1.56 3.94
N ILE A 47 12.89 1.28 2.73
CA ILE A 47 11.59 1.71 2.23
C ILE A 47 10.68 0.49 2.11
N VAL A 48 9.49 0.58 2.69
CA VAL A 48 8.45 -0.45 2.63
C VAL A 48 7.29 0.10 1.83
N ILE A 49 6.89 -0.62 0.78
CA ILE A 49 5.74 -0.27 -0.05
C ILE A 49 4.60 -1.21 0.31
N GLN A 50 3.45 -0.63 0.58
CA GLN A 50 2.18 -1.34 0.75
C GLN A 50 1.37 -1.22 -0.54
N LEU A 51 0.73 -2.32 -0.91
CA LEU A 51 -0.15 -2.41 -2.07
C LEU A 51 -1.33 -3.31 -1.69
N ASP A 52 -2.54 -2.87 -1.98
CA ASP A 52 -3.73 -3.69 -1.80
C ASP A 52 -3.77 -4.84 -2.83
N SER A 53 -4.27 -6.00 -2.41
CA SER A 53 -4.26 -7.22 -3.23
C SER A 53 -5.18 -7.16 -4.45
N ASP A 54 -6.11 -6.23 -4.48
CA ASP A 54 -7.05 -5.98 -5.57
C ASP A 54 -6.59 -4.87 -6.54
N SER A 55 -5.36 -4.39 -6.35
CA SER A 55 -4.80 -3.26 -7.09
C SER A 55 -3.74 -3.69 -8.10
N TYR A 56 -3.67 -2.93 -9.20
CA TYR A 56 -2.64 -3.06 -10.23
C TYR A 56 -1.76 -1.82 -10.19
N ILE A 57 -0.47 -1.99 -10.49
CA ILE A 57 0.50 -0.88 -10.55
C ILE A 57 1.07 -0.76 -11.97
N ASP A 58 1.35 0.47 -12.39
CA ASP A 58 2.13 0.71 -13.60
C ASP A 58 3.61 0.34 -13.33
N PRO A 59 4.36 -0.19 -14.31
CA PRO A 59 5.77 -0.51 -14.13
C PRO A 59 6.63 0.66 -13.61
N LYS A 60 6.22 1.91 -13.84
CA LYS A 60 6.90 3.11 -13.33
C LYS A 60 6.51 3.48 -11.91
N THR A 61 5.37 3.01 -11.40
CA THR A 61 4.81 3.39 -10.09
C THR A 61 5.83 3.20 -8.96
N LEU A 62 6.55 2.08 -8.92
CA LEU A 62 7.55 1.82 -7.87
C LEU A 62 8.73 2.79 -7.94
N ARG A 63 9.18 3.15 -9.14
CA ARG A 63 10.26 4.12 -9.33
C ARG A 63 9.84 5.51 -8.85
N ASP A 64 8.64 5.92 -9.21
CA ASP A 64 8.10 7.24 -8.88
C ASP A 64 7.76 7.35 -7.39
N LEU A 65 7.31 6.27 -6.75
CA LEU A 65 7.09 6.21 -5.30
C LEU A 65 8.39 6.31 -4.50
N VAL A 66 9.48 5.69 -4.98
CA VAL A 66 10.76 5.67 -4.25
C VAL A 66 11.58 6.93 -4.49
N ALA A 67 11.41 7.61 -5.63
CA ALA A 67 12.22 8.78 -6.01
C ALA A 67 12.24 9.91 -4.95
N PRO A 68 11.12 10.29 -4.28
CA PRO A 68 11.13 11.34 -3.27
C PRO A 68 11.96 11.01 -2.02
N PHE A 69 12.17 9.73 -1.70
CA PHE A 69 12.95 9.32 -0.53
C PHE A 69 14.45 9.66 -0.62
N LYS A 70 14.93 10.13 -1.78
CA LYS A 70 16.23 10.80 -1.90
C LYS A 70 16.37 11.97 -0.94
N ASN A 71 15.27 12.63 -0.60
CA ASN A 71 15.21 13.58 0.50
C ASN A 71 15.01 12.80 1.82
N GLU A 72 15.99 12.85 2.71
CA GLU A 72 15.96 12.14 3.99
C GLU A 72 14.83 12.60 4.93
N LYS A 73 14.28 13.80 4.70
CA LYS A 73 13.14 14.34 5.45
C LYS A 73 11.79 13.74 5.04
N VAL A 74 11.73 13.03 3.90
CA VAL A 74 10.51 12.37 3.44
C VAL A 74 10.37 11.03 4.17
N SER A 75 9.29 10.92 4.96
CA SER A 75 8.94 9.71 5.71
C SER A 75 7.91 8.83 4.99
N ALA A 76 7.06 9.42 4.16
CA ALA A 76 6.01 8.69 3.43
C ALA A 76 5.71 9.33 2.08
N VAL A 77 5.29 8.52 1.12
CA VAL A 77 4.85 8.91 -0.22
C VAL A 77 3.63 8.07 -0.58
N CYS A 78 2.58 8.67 -1.10
CA CYS A 78 1.40 7.94 -1.56
C CYS A 78 1.23 8.02 -3.08
N ALA A 79 0.76 6.94 -3.70
CA ALA A 79 0.35 6.94 -5.09
C ALA A 79 -1.10 7.42 -5.23
N TYR A 80 -1.48 7.85 -6.42
CA TYR A 80 -2.89 8.01 -6.76
C TYR A 80 -3.44 6.70 -7.34
N GLY A 81 -4.71 6.44 -7.08
CA GLY A 81 -5.44 5.28 -7.63
C GLY A 81 -6.59 5.71 -8.54
N GLU A 82 -6.95 4.86 -9.49
CA GLU A 82 -8.10 5.08 -10.37
C GLU A 82 -8.93 3.79 -10.46
N PRO A 83 -10.26 3.87 -10.43
CA PRO A 83 -11.10 2.69 -10.62
C PRO A 83 -10.91 2.11 -12.03
N LYS A 84 -10.48 0.86 -12.12
CA LYS A 84 -10.27 0.16 -13.41
C LYS A 84 -11.55 0.06 -14.25
N ASN A 85 -12.71 0.04 -13.59
CA ASN A 85 -14.04 -0.10 -14.19
C ASN A 85 -14.78 1.23 -14.31
N ALA A 86 -14.07 2.37 -14.38
CA ALA A 86 -14.68 3.71 -14.38
C ALA A 86 -15.86 3.81 -15.35
N ASP A 87 -15.73 3.30 -16.58
CA ASP A 87 -16.75 3.44 -17.63
C ASP A 87 -17.86 2.37 -17.62
N SER A 88 -17.89 1.47 -16.63
CA SER A 88 -18.86 0.37 -16.62
C SER A 88 -20.30 0.81 -16.35
N ASN A 89 -20.54 1.79 -15.47
CA ASN A 89 -21.86 2.32 -15.17
C ASN A 89 -21.81 3.70 -14.49
N VAL A 90 -22.96 4.28 -14.17
CA VAL A 90 -23.05 5.61 -13.54
C VAL A 90 -22.35 5.66 -12.18
N ILE A 91 -22.48 4.61 -11.36
CA ILE A 91 -21.88 4.57 -10.02
C ILE A 91 -20.35 4.51 -10.12
N THR A 92 -19.80 3.68 -11.02
CA THR A 92 -18.34 3.59 -11.21
C THR A 92 -17.76 4.87 -11.79
N ARG A 93 -18.51 5.58 -12.66
CA ARG A 93 -18.13 6.90 -13.16
C ARG A 93 -18.12 7.95 -12.05
N MET A 94 -19.10 7.92 -11.15
CA MET A 94 -19.12 8.77 -9.96
C MET A 94 -17.94 8.46 -9.02
N GLN A 95 -17.63 7.17 -8.80
CA GLN A 95 -16.48 6.75 -8.02
C GLN A 95 -15.16 7.25 -8.66
N ALA A 96 -15.03 7.18 -9.99
CA ALA A 96 -13.86 7.69 -10.69
C ALA A 96 -13.70 9.21 -10.51
N ALA A 97 -14.79 9.98 -10.59
CA ALA A 97 -14.75 11.41 -10.31
C ALA A 97 -14.35 11.70 -8.84
N TYR A 98 -14.86 10.92 -7.89
CA TYR A 98 -14.47 11.04 -6.48
C TYR A 98 -12.99 10.71 -6.24
N TYR A 99 -12.47 9.66 -6.86
CA TYR A 99 -11.07 9.26 -6.78
C TYR A 99 -10.16 10.32 -7.41
N PHE A 100 -10.57 10.88 -8.55
CA PHE A 100 -9.84 11.97 -9.20
C PHE A 100 -9.70 13.17 -8.26
N MET A 101 -10.80 13.61 -7.64
CA MET A 101 -10.75 14.73 -6.68
C MET A 101 -9.87 14.39 -5.47
N SER A 102 -10.07 13.21 -4.89
CA SER A 102 -9.42 12.83 -3.63
C SER A 102 -7.93 12.53 -3.78
N PHE A 103 -7.54 11.82 -4.84
CA PHE A 103 -6.17 11.34 -5.00
C PHE A 103 -5.32 12.18 -5.94
N ARG A 104 -5.90 12.86 -6.94
CA ARG A 104 -5.11 13.72 -7.83
C ARG A 104 -5.13 15.16 -7.35
N ILE A 105 -6.30 15.73 -7.06
CA ILE A 105 -6.41 17.15 -6.73
C ILE A 105 -5.98 17.41 -5.29
N LEU A 106 -6.64 16.77 -4.31
CA LEU A 106 -6.35 17.03 -2.90
C LEU A 106 -4.93 16.60 -2.52
N LYS A 107 -4.46 15.42 -2.95
CA LYS A 107 -3.08 14.98 -2.64
C LYS A 107 -2.02 15.82 -3.33
N ALA A 108 -2.26 16.33 -4.55
CA ALA A 108 -1.31 17.25 -5.18
C ALA A 108 -1.26 18.59 -4.44
N ALA A 109 -2.41 19.08 -3.97
CA ALA A 109 -2.46 20.28 -3.15
C ALA A 109 -1.71 20.08 -1.82
N GLU A 110 -1.95 18.98 -1.10
CA GLU A 110 -1.21 18.62 0.13
C GLU A 110 0.30 18.51 -0.17
N SER A 111 0.67 17.84 -1.26
CA SER A 111 2.06 17.67 -1.68
C SER A 111 2.77 18.98 -2.01
N SER A 112 2.06 20.05 -2.40
CA SER A 112 2.66 21.37 -2.60
C SER A 112 3.18 22.01 -1.31
N PHE A 113 2.73 21.49 -0.16
CA PHE A 113 3.21 21.87 1.18
C PHE A 113 4.13 20.80 1.79
N ASP A 114 4.69 19.89 0.98
CA ASP A 114 5.54 18.77 1.42
C ASP A 114 4.90 17.90 2.52
N THR A 115 3.56 17.80 2.52
CA THR A 115 2.81 17.03 3.52
C THR A 115 1.70 16.22 2.87
N VAL A 116 1.18 15.26 3.63
CA VAL A 116 -0.01 14.48 3.28
C VAL A 116 -0.73 14.16 4.59
N PHE A 117 -2.01 14.52 4.70
CA PHE A 117 -2.76 14.28 5.94
C PHE A 117 -2.98 12.79 6.22
N CYS A 118 -3.16 12.03 5.14
CA CYS A 118 -3.34 10.58 5.18
C CYS A 118 -2.87 10.01 3.84
N CYS A 119 -1.90 9.10 3.87
CA CYS A 119 -1.47 8.37 2.69
C CYS A 119 -2.63 7.51 2.17
N SER A 120 -2.82 7.49 0.85
CA SER A 120 -3.85 6.66 0.22
C SER A 120 -3.64 5.18 0.57
N GLY A 121 -4.73 4.50 0.90
CA GLY A 121 -4.69 3.11 1.36
C GLY A 121 -4.34 2.10 0.26
N CYS A 122 -4.56 2.44 -1.02
CA CYS A 122 -4.36 1.53 -2.14
C CYS A 122 -2.88 1.24 -2.42
N CYS A 123 -2.03 2.27 -2.40
CA CYS A 123 -0.60 2.11 -2.57
C CYS A 123 0.17 3.28 -1.96
N SER A 124 1.04 2.96 -1.01
CA SER A 124 1.88 3.95 -0.32
C SER A 124 3.22 3.35 0.09
N ALA A 125 4.22 4.20 0.16
CA ALA A 125 5.58 3.87 0.54
C ALA A 125 5.96 4.63 1.81
N TYR A 126 6.72 3.98 2.68
CA TYR A 126 7.13 4.54 3.96
C TYR A 126 8.58 4.22 4.24
N ARG A 127 9.25 5.14 4.94
CA ARG A 127 10.56 4.90 5.51
C ARG A 127 10.40 4.06 6.78
N LYS A 128 10.98 2.87 6.79
CA LYS A 128 10.84 1.91 7.89
C LYS A 128 11.28 2.50 9.22
N LYS A 129 12.40 3.22 9.25
CA LYS A 129 12.97 3.80 10.48
C LYS A 129 12.01 4.78 11.19
N ASP A 130 11.11 5.43 10.44
CA ASP A 130 10.17 6.42 10.98
C ASP A 130 8.86 5.77 11.46
N VAL A 131 8.48 4.62 10.87
CA VAL A 131 7.25 3.89 11.24
C VAL A 131 7.49 2.92 12.42
N MET A 132 8.65 2.26 12.46
CA MET A 132 8.94 1.25 13.48
C MET A 132 8.78 1.72 14.94
N PRO A 133 9.13 2.97 15.33
CA PRO A 133 8.95 3.44 16.69
C PRO A 133 7.49 3.48 17.18
N ILE A 134 6.53 3.63 16.26
CA ILE A 134 5.10 3.80 16.59
C ILE A 134 4.24 2.59 16.23
N ILE A 135 4.84 1.55 15.63
CA ILE A 135 4.09 0.45 15.01
C ILE A 135 3.26 -0.35 16.02
N TYR A 136 3.76 -0.56 17.23
CA TYR A 136 3.07 -1.32 18.27
C TYR A 136 2.02 -0.46 18.99
N ASP A 137 2.28 0.84 19.17
CA ASP A 137 1.29 1.78 19.70
C ASP A 137 0.08 1.91 18.75
N TRP A 138 0.32 1.80 17.44
CA TRP A 138 -0.74 1.79 16.43
C TRP A 138 -1.60 0.51 16.44
N LEU A 139 -1.10 -0.58 17.01
CA LEU A 139 -1.80 -1.87 17.13
C LEU A 139 -2.58 -2.01 18.44
N ALA A 140 -2.29 -1.18 19.44
CA ALA A 140 -2.98 -1.13 20.73
C ALA A 140 -4.41 -0.56 20.58
#